data_AF-A0A4U0ZJP4-F1
#
_entry.id   AF-A0A4U0ZJP4-F1
#
_cell.length_a   1.000
_cell.length_b   1.000
_cell.length_c   1.000
_cell.angle_alpha   90.00
_cell.angle_beta   90.00
_cell.angle_gamma   90.00
#
_symmetry.space_group_name_H-M   'P 1'
#
loop_
_entity.id
_entity.type
_entity.pdbx_description
1 polymer ?
#
loop_
_entity_poly.entity_id
_entity_poly.type
_entity_poly.pdbx_seq_one_letter_code
_entity_poly.pdbx_strand_id
1 'polypeptide(L)'
;MSSDYFIVLGIIGVAFFAVSGALLGHDKSINGFGIVVVGVMTALGGGTLRDLLLGKPIFWVETSEYLLATYSAIFATVLFVRYMPSPSNFYFILIDTIGLAVFNVMGIEKALMSGTGMIVALTMGMTTGIFGGLMRDVVCREVPYVMRGDVYASACFAGGLTYAALFTLDVSYLWCILGSIFVTVLLRIASLHWGVKIDLFRKRTPKPNNTSKAKQ
;
A
#
# COMPACT_ATOMS: atom_id res chain seq x y z
N MET A 1 -2.12 3.68 21.65
CA MET A 1 -1.04 4.42 20.97
C MET A 1 -0.95 5.83 21.54
N SER A 2 0.25 6.32 21.88
CA SER A 2 0.40 7.76 22.16
C SER A 2 0.08 8.54 20.89
N SER A 3 -0.71 9.61 20.98
CA SER A 3 -1.19 10.41 19.83
C SER A 3 -0.07 10.74 18.83
N ASP A 4 1.14 10.99 19.34
CA ASP A 4 2.32 11.38 18.57
C ASP A 4 2.74 10.31 17.54
N TYR A 5 2.72 9.03 17.90
CA TYR A 5 3.10 7.97 16.97
C TYR A 5 2.15 7.91 15.76
N PHE A 6 0.85 8.19 15.98
CA PHE A 6 -0.16 8.07 14.93
C PHE A 6 0.03 9.15 13.88
N ILE A 7 0.27 10.38 14.33
CA ILE A 7 0.54 11.52 13.47
C ILE A 7 1.85 11.29 12.70
N VAL A 8 2.92 10.88 13.38
CA VAL A 8 4.23 10.65 12.73
C VAL A 8 4.12 9.57 11.65
N LEU A 9 3.50 8.42 11.96
CA LEU A 9 3.29 7.36 10.97
C LEU A 9 2.41 7.83 9.82
N GLY A 10 1.36 8.59 10.10
CA GLY A 10 0.50 9.13 9.04
C GLY A 10 1.22 10.13 8.14
N ILE A 11 2.05 11.01 8.68
CA ILE A 11 2.88 11.94 7.91
C ILE A 11 3.84 11.17 7.00
N ILE A 12 4.50 10.12 7.52
CA ILE A 12 5.35 9.23 6.73
C ILE A 12 4.53 8.54 5.64
N GLY A 13 3.38 7.96 5.98
CA GLY A 13 2.52 7.26 5.03
C GLY A 13 2.08 8.14 3.86
N VAL A 14 1.56 9.35 4.14
CA VAL A 14 1.15 10.27 3.08
C VAL A 14 2.34 10.73 2.24
N ALA A 15 3.51 10.96 2.84
CA ALA A 15 4.70 11.36 2.09
C ALA A 15 5.16 10.27 1.12
N PHE A 16 5.25 9.01 1.56
CA PHE A 16 5.66 7.89 0.70
C PHE A 16 4.67 7.67 -0.45
N PHE A 17 3.35 7.70 -0.18
CA PHE A 17 2.35 7.58 -1.25
C PHE A 17 2.30 8.79 -2.17
N ALA A 18 2.56 10.00 -1.67
CA ALA A 18 2.67 11.20 -2.48
C ALA A 18 3.83 11.09 -3.48
N VAL A 19 5.01 10.67 -3.00
CA VAL A 19 6.19 10.39 -3.85
C VAL A 19 5.86 9.33 -4.89
N SER A 20 5.26 8.21 -4.47
CA SER A 20 4.87 7.14 -5.38
C SER A 20 3.88 7.61 -6.46
N GLY A 21 2.84 8.35 -6.08
CA GLY A 21 1.88 8.94 -7.01
C GLY A 21 2.54 9.88 -8.02
N ALA A 22 3.39 10.78 -7.54
CA ALA A 22 4.09 11.73 -8.40
C ALA A 22 5.07 11.04 -9.37
N LEU A 23 5.81 10.02 -8.91
CA LEU A 23 6.71 9.24 -9.76
C LEU A 23 5.97 8.48 -10.86
N LEU A 24 4.86 7.80 -10.55
CA LEU A 24 4.08 7.12 -11.57
C LEU A 24 3.44 8.10 -12.55
N GLY A 25 2.94 9.23 -12.05
CA GLY A 25 2.40 10.29 -12.92
C GLY A 25 3.44 10.79 -13.91
N HIS A 26 4.68 10.99 -13.46
CA HIS A 26 5.80 11.36 -14.33
C HIS A 26 6.13 10.26 -15.35
N ASP A 27 6.25 9.00 -14.93
CA ASP A 27 6.51 7.85 -15.81
C ASP A 27 5.45 7.74 -16.93
N LYS A 28 4.19 8.08 -16.61
CA LYS A 28 3.08 8.11 -17.57
C LYS A 28 2.91 9.42 -18.32
N SER A 29 3.93 10.28 -18.30
CA SER A 29 3.95 11.56 -19.04
C SER A 29 2.76 12.47 -18.71
N ILE A 30 2.23 12.38 -17.49
CA ILE A 30 1.21 13.32 -17.00
C ILE A 30 1.89 14.66 -16.76
N ASN A 31 1.38 15.71 -17.39
CA ASN A 31 1.99 17.04 -17.37
C ASN A 31 1.30 18.01 -16.38
N GLY A 32 2.06 19.02 -15.96
CA GLY A 32 1.55 20.16 -15.21
C GLY A 32 0.90 19.77 -13.87
N PHE A 33 -0.29 20.33 -13.61
CA PHE A 33 -1.01 20.12 -12.35
C PHE A 33 -1.51 18.67 -12.18
N GLY A 34 -1.54 17.86 -13.24
CA GLY A 34 -1.95 16.45 -13.16
C GLY A 34 -1.10 15.61 -12.22
N ILE A 35 0.21 15.87 -12.13
CA ILE A 35 1.12 15.17 -11.20
C ILE A 35 0.70 15.43 -9.74
N VAL A 36 0.31 16.66 -9.43
CA VAL A 36 -0.15 17.04 -8.09
C VAL A 36 -1.44 16.29 -7.75
N VAL A 37 -2.38 16.23 -8.69
CA VAL A 37 -3.65 15.50 -8.50
C VAL A 37 -3.40 14.02 -8.24
N VAL A 38 -2.53 13.37 -9.03
CA VAL A 38 -2.20 11.95 -8.85
C VAL A 38 -1.50 11.72 -7.51
N GLY A 39 -0.52 12.55 -7.15
CA GLY A 39 0.18 12.47 -5.87
C GLY A 39 -0.76 12.60 -4.67
N VAL A 40 -1.62 13.62 -4.66
CA VAL A 40 -2.60 13.88 -3.59
C VAL A 40 -3.61 12.73 -3.50
N MET A 41 -4.15 12.29 -4.63
CA MET A 41 -5.11 11.18 -4.67
C MET A 41 -4.49 9.89 -4.14
N THR A 42 -3.23 9.60 -4.48
CA THR A 42 -2.51 8.42 -3.98
C THR A 42 -2.34 8.51 -2.46
N ALA A 43 -1.86 9.66 -1.97
CA ALA A 43 -1.55 9.89 -0.56
C ALA A 43 -2.78 9.91 0.35
N LEU A 44 -3.86 10.55 -0.08
CA LEU A 44 -5.01 10.83 0.77
C LEU A 44 -6.21 9.91 0.48
N GLY A 45 -6.28 9.29 -0.70
CA GLY A 45 -7.46 8.55 -1.16
C GLY A 45 -7.84 7.38 -0.26
N GLY A 46 -6.87 6.53 0.08
CA GLY A 46 -7.09 5.37 0.95
C GLY A 46 -7.55 5.76 2.37
N GLY A 47 -6.87 6.73 2.98
CA GLY A 47 -7.24 7.26 4.29
C GLY A 47 -8.59 7.99 4.31
N THR A 48 -8.94 8.68 3.22
CA THR A 48 -10.25 9.33 3.07
C THR A 48 -11.36 8.29 2.98
N LEU A 49 -11.20 7.26 2.15
CA LEU A 49 -12.16 6.17 2.05
C LEU A 49 -12.34 5.47 3.40
N ARG A 50 -11.24 5.20 4.10
CA ARG A 50 -11.27 4.64 5.46
C ARG A 50 -12.13 5.47 6.40
N ASP A 51 -11.90 6.77 6.44
CA ASP A 51 -12.59 7.66 7.37
C ASP A 51 -14.08 7.77 7.05
N LEU A 52 -14.44 7.82 5.76
CA LEU A 52 -15.83 7.78 5.32
C LEU A 52 -16.53 6.47 5.72
N LEU A 53 -15.88 5.32 5.53
CA LEU A 53 -16.43 4.02 5.91
C LEU A 53 -16.61 3.86 7.43
N LEU A 54 -15.72 4.46 8.22
CA LEU A 54 -15.81 4.44 9.69
C LEU A 54 -16.73 5.54 10.25
N GLY A 55 -17.30 6.41 9.42
CA GLY A 55 -18.09 7.57 9.86
C GLY A 55 -17.28 8.54 10.72
N LYS A 56 -15.98 8.70 10.44
CA LYS A 56 -15.08 9.60 11.15
C LYS A 56 -14.79 10.85 10.33
N PRO A 57 -14.41 11.98 10.98
CA PRO A 57 -13.86 13.11 10.26
C PRO A 57 -12.67 12.70 9.41
N ILE A 58 -12.55 13.34 8.24
CA ILE A 58 -11.49 13.06 7.27
C ILE A 58 -10.17 13.61 7.83
N PHE A 59 -9.16 12.74 7.97
CA PHE A 59 -7.93 13.04 8.69
C PHE A 59 -7.18 14.30 8.22
N TRP A 60 -7.12 14.56 6.91
CA TRP A 60 -6.42 15.73 6.35
C TRP A 60 -7.25 17.02 6.42
N VAL A 61 -8.55 16.92 6.67
CA VAL A 61 -9.42 18.07 6.96
C VAL A 61 -9.27 18.47 8.42
N GLU A 62 -9.16 17.49 9.31
CA GLU A 62 -8.98 17.70 10.75
C GLU A 62 -7.55 18.18 11.09
N THR A 63 -6.55 17.74 10.33
CA THR A 63 -5.12 17.99 10.62
C THR A 63 -4.39 18.38 9.33
N SER A 64 -4.07 19.67 9.19
CA SER A 64 -3.49 20.25 7.98
C SER A 64 -2.06 19.79 7.67
N GLU A 65 -1.37 19.23 8.65
CA GLU A 65 0.00 18.72 8.58
C GLU A 65 0.11 17.58 7.55
N TYR A 66 -0.95 16.80 7.36
CA TYR A 66 -1.01 15.79 6.31
C TYR A 66 -0.98 16.40 4.91
N LEU A 67 -1.64 17.54 4.70
CA LEU A 67 -1.58 18.27 3.43
C LEU A 67 -0.19 18.86 3.20
N LEU A 68 0.39 19.48 4.23
CA LEU A 68 1.74 20.04 4.15
C LEU A 68 2.76 18.95 3.79
N ALA A 69 2.71 17.79 4.44
CA ALA A 69 3.57 16.65 4.13
C ALA A 69 3.36 16.16 2.69
N THR A 70 2.11 16.03 2.25
CA THR A 70 1.76 15.59 0.89
C THR A 70 2.30 16.53 -0.18
N TYR A 71 2.02 17.84 -0.08
CA TYR A 71 2.47 18.81 -1.07
C TYR A 71 4.00 18.96 -1.06
N SER A 72 4.62 18.93 0.12
CA SER A 72 6.08 18.97 0.24
C SER A 72 6.74 17.77 -0.43
N ALA A 73 6.19 16.57 -0.23
CA ALA A 73 6.67 15.35 -0.84
C ALA A 73 6.52 15.35 -2.37
N ILE A 74 5.38 15.83 -2.89
CA ILE A 74 5.16 15.99 -4.34
C ILE A 74 6.17 16.99 -4.92
N PHE A 75 6.32 18.16 -4.29
CA PHE A 75 7.25 19.19 -4.74
C PHE A 75 8.69 18.69 -4.74
N ALA A 76 9.13 18.03 -3.66
CA ALA A 76 10.44 17.40 -3.58
C ALA A 76 10.63 16.36 -4.69
N THR A 77 9.62 15.54 -4.99
CA THR A 77 9.67 14.55 -6.07
C THR A 77 9.83 15.20 -7.44
N VAL A 78 9.07 16.27 -7.71
CA VAL A 78 9.16 17.02 -8.97
C VAL A 78 10.55 17.62 -9.15
N LEU A 79 11.12 18.22 -8.10
CA LEU A 79 12.49 18.73 -8.12
C LEU A 79 13.51 17.61 -8.35
N PHE A 80 13.37 16.50 -7.63
CA PHE A 80 14.25 15.34 -7.75
C PHE A 80 14.30 14.83 -9.19
N VAL A 81 13.13 14.55 -9.79
CA VAL A 81 13.01 14.06 -11.16
C VAL A 81 13.52 15.08 -12.19
N ARG A 82 13.41 16.38 -11.91
CA ARG A 82 13.92 17.44 -12.81
C ARG A 82 15.45 17.49 -12.88
N TYR A 83 16.14 17.19 -11.78
CA TYR A 83 17.58 17.38 -11.66
C TYR A 83 18.39 16.08 -11.58
N MET A 84 17.74 14.94 -11.31
CA MET A 84 18.38 13.63 -11.18
C MET A 84 17.81 12.63 -12.19
N PRO A 85 18.57 11.57 -12.53
CA PRO A 85 18.07 10.48 -13.36
C PRO A 85 16.81 9.85 -12.76
N SER A 86 15.88 9.44 -13.62
CA SER A 86 14.66 8.75 -13.19
C SER A 86 15.02 7.53 -12.32
N PRO A 87 14.39 7.36 -11.15
CA PRO A 87 14.69 6.26 -10.26
C PRO A 87 14.34 4.91 -10.90
N SER A 88 15.06 3.86 -10.51
CA SER A 88 14.76 2.51 -10.97
C SER A 88 13.37 2.05 -10.49
N ASN A 89 12.75 1.15 -11.24
CA ASN A 89 11.46 0.55 -10.90
C ASN A 89 11.47 -0.10 -9.49
N PHE A 90 12.63 -0.59 -9.03
CA PHE A 90 12.79 -1.12 -7.68
C PHE A 90 12.49 -0.08 -6.60
N TYR A 91 13.01 1.14 -6.74
CA TYR A 91 12.76 2.21 -5.75
C TYR A 91 11.30 2.64 -5.73
N PHE A 92 10.66 2.72 -6.89
CA PHE A 92 9.22 2.99 -6.97
C PHE A 92 8.40 1.96 -6.19
N ILE A 93 8.68 0.67 -6.40
CA ILE A 93 7.97 -0.41 -5.71
C ILE A 93 8.28 -0.40 -4.21
N LEU A 94 9.51 -0.07 -3.81
CA LEU A 94 9.88 0.04 -2.40
C LEU A 94 9.10 1.17 -1.70
N ILE A 95 9.04 2.35 -2.32
CA ILE A 95 8.31 3.51 -1.77
C ILE A 95 6.81 3.20 -1.64
N ASP A 96 6.22 2.61 -2.68
CA ASP A 96 4.82 2.13 -2.65
C ASP A 96 4.60 1.11 -1.53
N THR A 97 5.49 0.13 -1.41
CA THR A 97 5.38 -0.92 -0.39
C THR A 97 5.47 -0.38 1.03
N ILE A 98 6.33 0.60 1.29
CA ILE A 98 6.45 1.22 2.61
C ILE A 98 5.17 1.99 2.95
N GLY A 99 4.66 2.80 2.02
CA GLY A 99 3.39 3.51 2.22
C GLY A 99 2.22 2.56 2.45
N LEU A 100 2.15 1.46 1.68
CA LEU A 100 1.17 0.39 1.83
C LEU A 100 1.20 -0.21 3.24
N ALA A 101 2.40 -0.56 3.72
CA ALA A 101 2.59 -1.17 5.01
C ALA A 101 2.19 -0.24 6.17
N VAL A 102 2.56 1.03 6.10
CA VAL A 102 2.19 2.06 7.08
C VAL A 102 0.69 2.27 7.11
N PHE A 103 0.05 2.46 5.94
CA PHE A 103 -1.39 2.69 5.88
C PHE A 103 -2.22 1.48 6.27
N ASN A 104 -1.71 0.27 6.05
CA ASN A 104 -2.34 -0.95 6.56
C ASN A 104 -2.44 -0.90 8.09
N VAL A 105 -1.34 -0.60 8.78
CA VAL A 105 -1.33 -0.49 10.25
C VAL A 105 -2.24 0.63 10.72
N MET A 106 -2.17 1.82 10.10
CA MET A 106 -3.04 2.94 10.46
C MET A 106 -4.52 2.63 10.27
N GLY A 107 -4.87 1.88 9.22
CA GLY A 107 -6.25 1.49 8.94
C GLY A 107 -6.79 0.49 9.97
N ILE A 108 -5.98 -0.53 10.33
CA ILE A 108 -6.29 -1.47 11.41
C ILE A 108 -6.54 -0.69 12.70
N GLU A 109 -5.65 0.25 13.00
CA GLU A 109 -5.66 0.93 14.27
C GLU A 109 -6.78 1.92 14.44
N LYS A 110 -7.03 2.74 13.43
CA LYS A 110 -8.18 3.65 13.47
C LYS A 110 -9.51 2.88 13.55
N ALA A 111 -9.58 1.69 12.94
CA ALA A 111 -10.74 0.82 13.05
C ALA A 111 -10.89 0.18 14.44
N LEU A 112 -9.82 -0.31 15.06
CA LEU A 112 -9.85 -0.83 16.44
C LEU A 112 -10.21 0.27 17.45
N MET A 113 -9.64 1.47 17.30
CA MET A 113 -10.00 2.65 18.11
C MET A 113 -11.45 3.10 17.91
N SER A 114 -12.07 2.73 16.79
CA SER A 114 -13.49 2.97 16.53
C SER A 114 -14.41 1.89 17.12
N GLY A 115 -13.86 0.95 17.90
CA GLY A 115 -14.62 -0.12 18.56
C GLY A 115 -15.00 -1.28 17.64
N THR A 116 -14.37 -1.40 16.47
CA THR A 116 -14.63 -2.52 15.55
C THR A 116 -13.88 -3.78 15.96
N GLY A 117 -14.35 -4.95 15.51
CA GLY A 117 -13.65 -6.22 15.72
C GLY A 117 -12.44 -6.39 14.82
N MET A 118 -11.52 -7.30 15.19
CA MET A 118 -10.24 -7.52 14.49
C MET A 118 -10.40 -7.81 12.98
N ILE A 119 -11.41 -8.59 12.57
CA ILE A 119 -11.65 -8.90 11.16
C ILE A 119 -11.98 -7.62 10.36
N VAL A 120 -12.81 -6.75 10.92
CA VAL A 120 -13.14 -5.46 10.31
C VAL A 120 -11.90 -4.58 10.27
N ALA A 121 -11.12 -4.55 11.35
CA ALA A 121 -9.87 -3.79 11.40
C ALA A 121 -8.86 -4.23 10.34
N LEU A 122 -8.61 -5.54 10.18
CA LEU A 122 -7.77 -6.09 9.12
C LEU A 122 -8.24 -5.68 7.72
N THR A 123 -9.56 -5.75 7.50
CA THR A 123 -10.15 -5.34 6.22
C THR A 123 -9.95 -3.84 5.98
N MET A 124 -10.20 -3.01 7.00
CA MET A 124 -9.99 -1.57 6.92
C MET A 124 -8.52 -1.21 6.69
N GLY A 125 -7.59 -1.93 7.30
CA GLY A 125 -6.15 -1.83 7.01
C GLY A 125 -5.85 -2.01 5.54
N MET A 126 -6.26 -3.16 4.99
CA MET A 126 -6.07 -3.47 3.57
C MET A 126 -6.72 -2.44 2.67
N THR A 127 -7.95 -2.02 2.96
CA THR A 127 -8.64 -0.98 2.20
C THR A 127 -7.83 0.33 2.20
N THR A 128 -7.36 0.76 3.37
CA THR A 128 -6.59 2.01 3.51
C THR A 128 -5.28 1.94 2.71
N GLY A 129 -4.55 0.84 2.81
CA GLY A 129 -3.27 0.66 2.12
C GLY A 129 -3.42 0.48 0.60
N ILE A 130 -4.35 -0.36 0.15
CA ILE A 130 -4.47 -0.73 -1.27
C ILE A 130 -5.13 0.38 -2.10
N PHE A 131 -6.15 1.06 -1.58
CA PHE A 131 -6.97 1.94 -2.41
C PHE A 131 -6.22 3.18 -2.91
N GLY A 132 -5.24 3.70 -2.15
CA GLY A 132 -4.40 4.80 -2.63
C GLY A 132 -3.66 4.44 -3.92
N GLY A 133 -2.92 3.33 -3.90
CA GLY A 133 -2.22 2.80 -5.09
C GLY A 133 -3.18 2.37 -6.20
N LEU A 134 -4.33 1.78 -5.86
CA LEU A 134 -5.33 1.39 -6.86
C LEU A 134 -5.91 2.59 -7.61
N MET A 135 -6.29 3.66 -6.91
CA MET A 135 -6.81 4.89 -7.55
C MET A 135 -5.74 5.50 -8.46
N ARG A 136 -4.50 5.58 -7.99
CA ARG A 136 -3.34 6.04 -8.77
C ARG A 136 -3.19 5.26 -10.07
N ASP A 137 -3.14 3.93 -9.98
CA ASP A 137 -2.89 3.05 -11.12
C ASP A 137 -4.02 3.20 -12.16
N VAL A 138 -5.28 3.23 -11.72
CA VAL A 138 -6.44 3.41 -12.61
C VAL A 138 -6.40 4.74 -13.36
N VAL A 139 -6.14 5.85 -12.65
CA VAL A 139 -6.05 7.19 -13.29
C VAL A 139 -4.88 7.27 -14.28
N CYS A 140 -3.77 6.61 -13.94
CA CYS A 140 -2.60 6.47 -14.80
C CYS A 140 -2.77 5.45 -15.93
N ARG A 141 -3.96 4.84 -16.09
CA ARG A 141 -4.29 3.79 -17.09
C ARG A 141 -3.39 2.56 -16.99
N GLU A 142 -2.93 2.25 -15.79
CA GLU A 142 -2.17 1.06 -15.47
C GLU A 142 -3.07 0.00 -14.86
N VAL A 143 -2.80 -1.27 -15.14
CA VAL A 143 -3.45 -2.37 -14.40
C VAL A 143 -3.00 -2.24 -12.93
N PRO A 144 -3.90 -2.12 -11.94
CA PRO A 144 -3.48 -1.95 -10.55
C PRO A 144 -2.64 -3.13 -10.07
N TYR A 145 -1.61 -2.89 -9.25
CA TYR A 145 -0.75 -3.99 -8.76
C TYR A 145 -1.53 -5.10 -8.05
N VAL A 146 -2.58 -4.73 -7.31
CA VAL A 146 -3.48 -5.70 -6.65
C VAL A 146 -4.16 -6.65 -7.64
N MET A 147 -4.28 -6.27 -8.92
CA MET A 147 -4.89 -7.06 -9.99
C MET A 147 -3.86 -7.82 -10.86
N ARG A 148 -2.55 -7.66 -10.63
CA ARG A 148 -1.49 -8.28 -11.46
C ARG A 148 -1.07 -9.69 -11.01
N GLY A 149 -1.65 -10.20 -9.93
CA GLY A 149 -1.21 -11.47 -9.30
C GLY A 149 0.12 -11.37 -8.57
N ASP A 150 0.64 -10.15 -8.38
CA ASP A 150 1.83 -9.90 -7.56
C ASP A 150 1.49 -10.11 -6.07
N VAL A 151 2.50 -10.36 -5.24
CA VAL A 151 2.34 -10.49 -3.78
C VAL A 151 2.08 -9.11 -3.16
N TYR A 152 0.97 -8.45 -3.50
CA TYR A 152 0.59 -7.10 -3.05
C TYR A 152 -0.37 -7.17 -1.88
N ALA A 153 -1.63 -7.51 -2.18
CA ALA A 153 -2.67 -7.63 -1.17
C ALA A 153 -2.36 -8.75 -0.17
N SER A 154 -1.71 -9.82 -0.62
CA SER A 154 -1.28 -10.92 0.25
C SER A 154 -0.19 -10.50 1.24
N ALA A 155 0.79 -9.67 0.84
CA ALA A 155 1.79 -9.13 1.76
C ALA A 155 1.17 -8.12 2.76
N CYS A 156 0.23 -7.30 2.28
CA CYS A 156 -0.55 -6.39 3.13
C CYS A 156 -1.36 -7.19 4.17
N PHE A 157 -2.06 -8.24 3.72
CA PHE A 157 -2.82 -9.12 4.59
C PHE A 157 -1.94 -9.84 5.62
N ALA A 158 -0.79 -10.37 5.20
CA ALA A 158 0.16 -11.04 6.10
C ALA A 158 0.73 -10.09 7.17
N GLY A 159 1.03 -8.84 6.82
CA GLY A 159 1.41 -7.82 7.80
C GLY A 159 0.29 -7.53 8.78
N GLY A 160 -0.95 -7.40 8.29
CA GLY A 160 -2.13 -7.25 9.14
C GLY A 160 -2.33 -8.44 10.09
N LEU A 161 -2.18 -9.68 9.62
CA LEU A 161 -2.23 -10.87 10.47
C LEU A 161 -1.12 -10.88 11.53
N THR A 162 0.07 -10.40 11.17
CA THR A 162 1.18 -10.24 12.11
C THR A 162 0.84 -9.20 13.18
N TYR A 163 0.25 -8.07 12.78
CA TYR A 163 -0.29 -7.09 13.72
C TYR A 163 -1.27 -7.73 14.69
N ALA A 164 -2.28 -8.44 14.15
CA ALA A 164 -3.32 -9.07 14.94
C ALA A 164 -2.75 -10.11 15.92
N ALA A 165 -1.82 -10.96 15.46
CA ALA A 165 -1.20 -11.98 16.30
C ALA A 165 -0.40 -11.36 17.45
N LEU A 166 0.43 -10.36 17.17
CA LEU A 166 1.20 -9.66 18.20
C LEU A 166 0.29 -8.92 19.18
N PHE A 167 -0.77 -8.30 18.68
CA PHE A 167 -1.78 -7.63 19.49
C PHE A 167 -2.50 -8.61 20.44
N THR A 168 -2.86 -9.80 19.96
CA THR A 168 -3.50 -10.83 20.81
C THR A 168 -2.57 -11.46 21.85
N LEU A 169 -1.26 -11.33 21.67
CA LEU A 169 -0.23 -11.79 22.61
C LEU A 169 0.15 -10.71 23.63
N ASP A 170 -0.61 -9.61 23.70
CA ASP A 170 -0.35 -8.44 24.56
C ASP A 170 1.07 -7.85 24.38
N VAL A 171 1.63 -7.99 23.19
CA VAL A 171 2.93 -7.40 22.85
C VAL A 171 2.78 -5.88 22.77
N SER A 172 3.81 -5.15 23.21
CA SER A 172 3.80 -3.69 23.15
C SER A 172 3.53 -3.18 21.73
N TYR A 173 2.68 -2.17 21.67
CA TYR A 173 2.14 -1.58 20.47
C TYR A 173 3.17 -1.22 19.38
N LEU A 174 4.33 -0.69 19.81
CA LEU A 174 5.44 -0.35 18.91
C LEU A 174 5.89 -1.58 18.11
N TRP A 175 5.98 -2.74 18.74
CA TRP A 175 6.40 -3.97 18.10
C TRP A 175 5.32 -4.56 17.18
N CYS A 176 4.03 -4.35 17.48
CA CYS A 176 2.94 -4.70 16.58
C CYS A 176 3.06 -3.94 15.25
N ILE A 177 3.31 -2.62 15.32
CA ILE A 177 3.53 -1.79 14.13
C ILE A 177 4.77 -2.24 13.37
N LEU A 178 5.93 -2.30 14.05
CA LEU A 178 7.19 -2.62 13.41
C LEU A 178 7.17 -4.02 12.80
N GLY A 179 6.58 -4.99 13.49
CA GLY A 179 6.39 -6.36 13.00
C GLY A 179 5.52 -6.40 11.75
N SER A 180 4.38 -5.72 11.76
CA SER A 180 3.50 -5.63 10.58
C SER A 180 4.20 -4.99 9.39
N ILE A 181 4.88 -3.85 9.59
CA ILE A 181 5.60 -3.15 8.52
C ILE A 181 6.71 -4.03 7.97
N PHE A 182 7.51 -4.63 8.86
CA PHE A 182 8.61 -5.49 8.49
C PHE A 182 8.14 -6.69 7.65
N VAL A 183 7.09 -7.39 8.08
CA VAL A 183 6.55 -8.55 7.34
C VAL A 183 6.01 -8.13 5.98
N THR A 184 5.23 -7.05 5.88
CA THR A 184 4.72 -6.58 4.59
C THR A 184 5.85 -6.22 3.62
N VAL A 185 6.84 -5.44 4.09
CA VAL A 185 7.98 -5.02 3.26
C VAL A 185 8.84 -6.21 2.85
N LEU A 186 9.16 -7.11 3.79
CA LEU A 186 10.00 -8.28 3.54
C LEU A 186 9.36 -9.21 2.52
N LEU A 187 8.07 -9.55 2.68
CA LEU A 187 7.36 -10.41 1.73
C LEU A 187 7.29 -9.79 0.33
N ARG A 188 7.16 -8.47 0.26
CA ARG A 188 7.15 -7.74 -0.99
C ARG A 188 8.48 -7.78 -1.70
N ILE A 189 9.57 -7.43 -1.02
CA ILE A 189 10.92 -7.46 -1.60
C ILE A 189 11.31 -8.88 -1.99
N ALA A 190 11.02 -9.86 -1.12
CA ALA A 190 11.18 -11.29 -1.41
C ALA A 190 10.48 -11.71 -2.70
N SER A 191 9.21 -11.35 -2.86
CA SER A 191 8.42 -11.68 -4.04
C SER A 191 9.02 -11.09 -5.32
N LEU A 192 9.55 -9.87 -5.26
CA LEU A 192 10.20 -9.23 -6.41
C LEU A 192 11.50 -9.95 -6.80
N HIS A 193 12.30 -10.35 -5.80
CA HIS A 193 13.57 -11.03 -6.05
C HIS A 193 13.36 -12.45 -6.62
N TRP A 194 12.36 -13.17 -6.13
CA TRP A 194 12.06 -14.54 -6.56
C TRP A 194 11.02 -14.65 -7.69
N GLY A 195 10.47 -13.53 -8.18
CA GLY A 195 9.45 -13.51 -9.23
C GLY A 195 8.16 -14.25 -8.86
N VAL A 196 7.82 -14.27 -7.56
CA VAL A 196 6.67 -15.03 -7.05
C VAL A 196 5.37 -14.35 -7.49
N LYS A 197 4.53 -15.11 -8.20
CA LYS A 197 3.17 -14.71 -8.58
C LYS A 197 2.15 -15.66 -7.98
N ILE A 198 1.03 -15.10 -7.53
CA ILE A 198 -0.11 -15.84 -7.00
C ILE A 198 -1.15 -15.91 -8.12
N ASP A 199 -1.36 -17.11 -8.66
CA ASP A 199 -2.41 -17.40 -9.63
C ASP A 199 -3.56 -18.14 -8.93
N LEU A 200 -4.62 -17.39 -8.59
CA LEU A 200 -5.79 -17.93 -7.89
C LEU A 200 -6.63 -18.86 -8.77
N PHE A 201 -6.58 -18.70 -10.09
CA PHE A 201 -7.44 -19.42 -11.03
C PHE A 201 -6.66 -20.35 -11.96
N ARG A 202 -5.45 -20.78 -11.56
CA ARG A 202 -4.64 -21.73 -12.34
C ARG A 202 -5.42 -23.02 -12.61
N LYS A 203 -5.97 -23.16 -13.81
CA LYS A 203 -6.64 -24.37 -14.25
C LYS A 203 -5.62 -25.51 -14.29
N ARG A 204 -5.83 -26.56 -13.49
CA ARG A 204 -4.98 -27.76 -13.49
C ARG A 204 -5.11 -28.41 -14.87
N THR A 205 -4.12 -28.24 -15.73
CA THR A 205 -4.09 -28.96 -17.00
C THR A 205 -3.95 -30.46 -16.70
N PRO A 206 -4.83 -31.33 -17.22
CA PRO A 206 -4.66 -32.77 -17.08
C PRO A 206 -3.32 -33.16 -17.74
N LYS A 207 -2.49 -33.96 -17.07
CA LYS A 207 -1.32 -34.56 -17.72
C LYS A 207 -1.81 -35.39 -18.91
N PRO A 208 -1.20 -35.28 -20.11
CA PRO A 208 -1.53 -36.17 -21.21
C PRO A 208 -1.25 -37.62 -20.78
N ASN A 209 -2.27 -38.47 -20.84
CA ASN A 209 -2.14 -39.90 -20.59
C ASN A 209 -1.25 -40.49 -21.67
N ASN A 210 -0.04 -40.90 -21.31
CA ASN A 210 0.92 -41.54 -22.22
C ASN A 210 0.58 -43.03 -22.43
N THR A 211 -0.67 -43.34 -22.79
CA THR A 211 -1.15 -44.70 -23.06
C THR A 211 -1.56 -44.88 -24.52
N SER A 212 -0.67 -44.59 -25.47
CA SER A 212 -0.84 -45.03 -26.86
C SER A 212 0.48 -45.34 -27.60
N LYS A 213 1.46 -45.95 -26.93
CA LYS A 213 2.60 -46.59 -27.62
C LYS A 213 2.77 -48.03 -27.14
N ALA A 214 1.78 -48.86 -27.48
CA ALA A 214 1.90 -50.31 -27.51
C ALA A 214 0.87 -50.84 -28.51
N LYS A 215 1.18 -50.72 -29.82
CA LYS A 215 0.67 -51.51 -30.94
C LYS A 215 1.14 -50.88 -32.25
N GLN A 216 2.32 -51.29 -32.69
CA GLN A 216 2.65 -51.64 -34.07
C GLN A 216 4.01 -52.34 -34.06
#